data_AF-A0A1V4S2A0-F1
#
_entry.id   AF-A0A1V4S2A0-F1
#
_cell.length_a   1.000
_cell.length_b   1.000
_cell.length_c   1.000
_cell.angle_alpha   90.00
_cell.angle_beta   90.00
_cell.angle_gamma   90.00
#
_symmetry.space_group_name_H-M   'P 1'
#
loop_
_entity.id
_entity.type
_entity.pdbx_description
1 polymer ?
#
loop_
_entity_poly.entity_id
_entity_poly.type
_entity_poly.pdbx_seq_one_letter_code
_entity_poly.pdbx_strand_id
1 'polypeptide(L)'
;MLILGEIANREDIGVNDEELAEGIAGIAQSMGQPVESIKQYYEARGLMDSLRETLMEEKTLNYLVEHAKIISKQSDNEKPDTQSDELKETS
;
A
#
# COMPACT_ATOMS: atom_id res chain seq x y z
N MET A 1 -15.84 -0.09 -4.27
CA MET A 1 -16.37 -1.44 -3.90
C MET A 1 -17.47 -1.32 -2.84
N LEU A 2 -18.54 -2.13 -2.90
CA LEU A 2 -19.66 -2.02 -1.94
C LEU A 2 -19.28 -2.35 -0.47
N ILE A 3 -18.48 -3.39 -0.23
CA ILE A 3 -18.16 -3.83 1.13
C ILE A 3 -17.16 -2.87 1.80
N LEU A 4 -16.06 -2.53 1.11
CA LEU A 4 -15.06 -1.60 1.65
C LEU A 4 -15.66 -0.20 1.84
N GLY A 5 -16.49 0.27 0.90
CA GLY A 5 -17.18 1.55 1.05
C GLY A 5 -18.12 1.59 2.26
N GLU A 6 -18.85 0.51 2.53
CA GLU A 6 -19.72 0.42 3.73
C GLU A 6 -18.90 0.44 5.03
N ILE A 7 -17.76 -0.23 5.07
CA ILE A 7 -16.86 -0.22 6.24
C ILE A 7 -16.28 1.18 6.43
N ALA A 8 -15.80 1.80 5.34
CA ALA A 8 -15.27 3.16 5.36
C ALA A 8 -16.29 4.15 5.94
N ASN A 9 -17.56 4.05 5.52
CA ASN A 9 -18.63 4.90 6.03
C ASN A 9 -18.92 4.66 7.52
N ARG A 10 -18.89 3.42 7.99
CA ARG A 10 -19.16 3.08 9.40
C ARG A 10 -18.06 3.54 10.34
N GLU A 11 -16.82 3.49 9.87
CA GLU A 11 -15.60 3.81 10.63
C GLU A 11 -15.08 5.23 10.35
N ASP A 12 -15.85 6.04 9.61
CA ASP A 12 -15.52 7.43 9.22
C ASP A 12 -14.15 7.57 8.52
N ILE A 13 -13.82 6.60 7.67
CA ILE A 13 -12.59 6.56 6.88
C ILE A 13 -12.79 7.38 5.61
N GLY A 14 -12.29 8.61 5.63
CA GLY A 14 -12.25 9.51 4.48
C GLY A 14 -10.83 9.70 3.93
N VAL A 15 -10.76 10.40 2.81
CA VAL A 15 -9.51 10.91 2.22
C VAL A 15 -9.62 12.43 2.22
N ASN A 16 -8.65 13.14 2.78
CA ASN A 16 -8.60 14.60 2.73
C ASN A 16 -7.81 15.10 1.49
N ASP A 17 -7.70 16.41 1.33
CA ASP A 17 -7.04 16.99 0.15
C ASP A 17 -5.51 16.87 0.22
N GLU A 18 -4.92 16.85 1.43
CA GLU A 18 -3.49 16.58 1.61
C GLU A 18 -3.12 15.15 1.15
N GLU A 19 -3.88 14.15 1.58
CA GLU A 19 -3.70 12.75 1.19
C GLU A 19 -3.91 12.54 -0.32
N LEU A 20 -4.84 13.28 -0.91
CA LEU A 20 -5.03 13.28 -2.35
C LEU A 20 -3.82 13.86 -3.09
N ALA A 21 -3.23 14.94 -2.56
CA ALA A 21 -2.01 15.52 -3.10
C ALA A 21 -0.80 14.58 -2.95
N GLU A 22 -0.68 13.89 -1.82
CA GLU A 22 0.34 12.85 -1.58
C GLU A 22 0.17 11.68 -2.55
N GLY A 23 -1.06 11.22 -2.79
CA GLY A 23 -1.36 10.18 -3.77
C GLY A 23 -0.91 10.57 -5.18
N ILE A 24 -1.21 11.80 -5.62
CA ILE A 24 -0.72 12.33 -6.90
C ILE A 24 0.81 12.41 -6.94
N ALA A 25 1.45 12.83 -5.84
CA ALA A 25 2.91 12.88 -5.75
C ALA A 25 3.55 11.49 -5.84
N GLY A 26 2.96 10.49 -5.19
CA GLY A 26 3.40 9.09 -5.26
C GLY A 26 3.26 8.52 -6.68
N ILE A 27 2.14 8.79 -7.35
CA ILE A 27 1.95 8.41 -8.77
C ILE A 27 3.03 9.05 -9.63
N ALA A 28 3.24 10.36 -9.49
CA ALA A 28 4.25 11.11 -10.23
C ALA A 28 5.66 10.56 -10.01
N GLN A 29 6.02 10.25 -8.78
CA GLN A 29 7.30 9.61 -8.44
C GLN A 29 7.44 8.24 -9.11
N SER A 30 6.40 7.40 -9.05
CA SER A 30 6.42 6.06 -9.66
C SER A 30 6.58 6.09 -11.19
N MET A 31 6.01 7.13 -11.83
CA MET A 31 6.06 7.34 -13.28
C MET A 31 7.30 8.13 -13.74
N GLY A 32 8.07 8.69 -12.80
CA GLY A 32 9.20 9.58 -13.13
C GLY A 32 8.77 10.88 -13.82
N GLN A 33 7.55 11.36 -13.55
CA GLN A 33 6.98 12.56 -14.16
C GLN A 33 6.81 13.68 -13.13
N PRO A 34 6.74 14.96 -13.55
CA PRO A 34 6.44 16.06 -12.63
C PRO A 34 5.04 15.93 -12.03
N VAL A 35 4.91 16.20 -10.72
CA VAL A 35 3.63 16.15 -9.97
C VAL A 35 2.55 16.99 -10.65
N GLU A 36 2.90 18.19 -11.10
CA GLU A 36 1.96 19.11 -11.75
C GLU A 36 1.39 18.54 -13.06
N SER A 37 2.21 17.84 -13.85
CA SER A 37 1.75 17.20 -15.10
C SER A 37 0.75 16.08 -14.83
N ILE A 38 0.99 15.28 -13.78
CA ILE A 38 0.06 14.22 -13.36
C ILE A 38 -1.23 14.83 -12.81
N LYS A 39 -1.13 15.85 -11.96
CA LYS A 39 -2.28 16.55 -11.39
C LYS A 39 -3.21 17.07 -12.49
N GLN A 40 -2.66 17.81 -13.46
CA GLN A 40 -3.43 18.34 -14.58
C GLN A 40 -4.10 17.24 -15.40
N TYR A 41 -3.42 16.12 -15.62
CA TYR A 41 -3.98 14.98 -16.33
C TYR A 41 -5.18 14.37 -15.59
N TYR A 42 -5.08 14.18 -14.27
CA TYR A 42 -6.16 13.64 -13.46
C TYR A 42 -7.36 14.61 -13.38
N GLU A 43 -7.10 15.90 -13.18
CA GLU A 43 -8.14 16.94 -13.15
C GLU A 43 -8.85 17.06 -14.51
N ALA A 44 -8.10 17.16 -15.61
CA ALA A 44 -8.66 17.31 -16.96
C ALA A 44 -9.51 16.12 -17.40
N ARG A 45 -9.25 14.93 -16.83
CA ARG A 45 -10.00 13.70 -17.11
C ARG A 45 -11.07 13.37 -16.07
N GLY A 46 -11.25 14.21 -15.05
CA GLY A 46 -12.20 13.93 -13.96
C GLY A 46 -11.86 12.69 -13.15
N LEU A 47 -10.57 12.33 -13.05
CA LEU A 47 -10.09 11.12 -12.37
C LEU A 47 -9.83 11.37 -10.87
N MET A 48 -9.96 12.60 -10.39
CA MET A 48 -9.71 12.95 -9.00
C MET A 48 -10.61 12.18 -8.03
N ASP A 49 -11.89 12.02 -8.38
CA ASP A 49 -12.85 11.27 -7.55
C ASP A 49 -12.51 9.77 -7.53
N SER A 50 -12.08 9.22 -8.66
CA SER A 50 -11.64 7.82 -8.75
C SER A 50 -10.37 7.57 -7.94
N LEU A 51 -9.43 8.53 -7.94
CA LEU A 51 -8.26 8.46 -7.08
C LEU A 51 -8.65 8.52 -5.61
N ARG A 52 -9.58 9.40 -5.23
CA ARG A 52 -10.10 9.49 -3.86
C ARG A 52 -10.74 8.17 -3.42
N GLU A 53 -11.54 7.53 -4.28
CA GLU A 53 -12.12 6.22 -3.99
C GLU A 53 -11.04 5.15 -3.79
N THR A 54 -10.01 5.14 -4.64
CA THR A 54 -8.91 4.17 -4.54
C THR A 54 -8.14 4.32 -3.24
N LEU A 55 -7.79 5.56 -2.86
CA LEU A 55 -7.10 5.85 -1.60
C LEU A 55 -7.95 5.48 -0.39
N MET A 56 -9.27 5.72 -0.44
CA MET A 56 -10.20 5.31 0.62
C MET A 56 -10.26 3.78 0.77
N GLU A 57 -10.29 3.04 -0.34
CA GLU A 57 -10.25 1.58 -0.33
C GLU A 57 -8.96 1.05 0.30
N GLU A 58 -7.81 1.60 -0.07
CA GLU A 58 -6.51 1.25 0.52
C GLU A 58 -6.47 1.52 2.02
N LYS A 59 -6.93 2.70 2.47
CA LYS A 59 -7.03 3.04 3.89
C LYS A 59 -7.94 2.07 4.65
N THR A 60 -9.06 1.71 4.04
CA THR A 60 -10.00 0.74 4.63
C THR A 60 -9.38 -0.65 4.75
N LEU A 61 -8.63 -1.09 3.74
CA LEU A 61 -7.90 -2.36 3.79
C LEU A 61 -6.83 -2.34 4.89
N ASN A 62 -6.07 -1.25 5.01
CA ASN A 62 -5.07 -1.10 6.07
C ASN A 62 -5.72 -1.15 7.46
N TYR A 63 -6.84 -0.44 7.65
CA TYR A 63 -7.63 -0.51 8.88
C TYR A 63 -8.04 -1.95 9.20
N LEU A 64 -8.53 -2.71 8.22
CA LEU A 64 -8.92 -4.11 8.43
C LEU A 64 -7.73 -4.98 8.83
N VAL A 65 -6.55 -4.77 8.23
CA VAL A 65 -5.34 -5.51 8.58
C VAL A 65 -4.88 -5.19 10.01
N GLU A 66 -4.91 -3.93 10.41
CA GLU A 66 -4.53 -3.48 11.76
C GLU A 66 -5.43 -4.07 12.85
N HIS A 67 -6.72 -4.27 12.55
CA HIS A 67 -7.71 -4.82 13.49
C HIS A 67 -7.91 -6.33 13.34
N ALA A 68 -7.30 -6.96 12.32
CA ALA A 68 -7.43 -8.38 12.09
C ALA A 68 -6.53 -9.20 13.03
N LYS A 69 -7.02 -10.37 13.43
CA LYS A 69 -6.20 -11.38 14.07
C LYS A 69 -5.37 -12.12 13.01
N ILE A 70 -4.14 -11.65 12.79
CA ILE A 70 -3.21 -12.28 11.85
C ILE A 70 -2.57 -13.51 12.50
N ILE A 71 -2.79 -14.69 11.90
CA ILE A 71 -2.18 -15.95 12.33
C ILE A 71 -1.08 -16.28 11.34
N SER A 72 0.18 -16.11 11.75
CA SER A 72 1.32 -16.55 10.94
C SER A 72 1.40 -18.08 10.97
N LYS A 73 1.36 -18.70 9.79
CA LYS A 73 1.74 -20.11 9.62
C LYS A 73 3.16 -20.13 9.10
N GLN A 74 4.09 -20.70 9.87
CA GLN A 74 5.44 -20.98 9.38
C GLN A 74 5.34 -21.89 8.14
N SER A 75 5.83 -21.40 7.01
CA SER A 75 6.03 -22.21 5.82
C SER A 75 7.23 -23.12 6.07
N ASP A 76 6.99 -24.42 6.22
CA ASP A 76 8.03 -25.46 6.30
C ASP A 76 8.75 -25.63 4.95
N ASN A 77 9.56 -24.65 4.55
CA ASN A 77 10.47 -24.81 3.41
C ASN A 77 11.75 -23.97 3.58
N GLU A 78 12.45 -24.16 4.70
CA GLU A 78 13.90 -23.93 4.76
C GLU A 78 14.60 -25.26 4.42
N LYS A 79 15.09 -25.39 3.19
CA LYS A 79 16.24 -26.27 2.97
C LYS A 79 17.45 -25.55 3.56
N PRO A 80 18.23 -26.17 4.45
CA PRO A 80 19.43 -25.55 4.98
C PRO A 80 20.44 -25.39 3.84
N ASP A 81 20.81 -24.14 3.55
CA ASP A 81 22.03 -23.82 2.83
C ASP A 81 23.20 -24.42 3.62
N THR A 82 23.83 -25.45 3.05
CA THR A 82 25.04 -26.06 3.58
C THR A 82 26.14 -24.99 3.62
N GLN A 83 26.41 -24.57 4.85
CA GLN A 83 27.51 -23.73 5.30
C GLN A 83 28.81 -24.04 4.55
N SER A 84 29.18 -23.15 3.62
CA SER A 84 30.56 -22.95 3.20
C SER A 84 31.10 -21.79 4.03
N ASP A 85 31.97 -22.08 4.99
CA ASP A 85 33.22 -21.37 5.26
C ASP A 85 33.83 -21.81 6.61
N GLU A 86 34.80 -22.71 6.48
CA GLU A 86 36.17 -22.60 6.99
C GLU A 86 36.49 -22.31 8.49
N LEU A 87 37.28 -23.27 9.03
CA LEU A 87 38.42 -23.14 9.98
C LEU A 87 38.16 -23.13 11.50
N LYS A 88 38.67 -24.17 12.19
CA LYS A 88 39.87 -24.05 13.06
C LYS A 88 40.40 -25.40 13.58
N GLU A 89 41.73 -25.44 13.70
CA GLU A 89 42.63 -26.47 14.22
C GLU A 89 42.15 -27.22 15.47
N THR A 90 42.48 -28.52 15.58
CA THR A 90 43.37 -29.12 16.61
C THR A 90 43.33 -30.65 16.53
N SER A 91 44.45 -31.30 16.23
CA SER A 91 45.16 -32.30 17.06
C SER A 91 46.03 -33.27 16.26
#